data_AF-A0A6P8IEF7-F1
#
_entry.id   AF-A0A6P8IEF7-F1
#
_cell.length_a   1.000
_cell.length_b   1.000
_cell.length_c   1.000
_cell.angle_alpha   90.00
_cell.angle_beta   90.00
_cell.angle_gamma   90.00
#
_symmetry.space_group_name_H-M   'P 1'
#
loop_
_entity.id
_entity.type
_entity.pdbx_description
1 polymer ?
#
loop_
_entity_poly.entity_id
_entity_poly.type
_entity_poly.pdbx_seq_one_letter_code
_entity_poly.pdbx_strand_id
1 'polypeptide(L)'
;MALDYNNIATVVGAESFQEAAIILEGPPIEIFAQRAAPTVVFKPLRQTRGRFYYECKTATAGYMQLGWADEDFQAIAEQGKGCGDDAHSWAYDGKRCLKWHENKKEKYGEAWSAGDVIGIAIDIDQRQIMFSLNGKDYGKAFENISISGGIYPCMSLARGERVQIFLGNESDPFNHQPPASFLPLTIAFPPEVIKEDPYNKFSSIAKVINMGLSEHSFSVSFPGEMMVTMMRRGLDYEAKKNALIHGGYEATLKKWQQIKDTLGNIDNIGLTNDEIYVVICYTLEKPPVYRYFNGDSRKGYGGDGMDFPILTYLLREACRKILAATPKQERTKIVYRGVSVPFAAEVGQKVRFGSYTSTTANRQVADEFRKTSEGTQFVIVTKIGAPIKMFSAFPEEEEVLLPPYEIYRIHRIEESPSVIHLASVFEDDFVDRYVADGNAVYEANNMAKNA
;
A
#
# COMPACT_ATOMS: atom_id res chain seq x y z
N MET A 1 -8.43 4.00 11.64
CA MET A 1 -7.06 3.53 11.32
C MET A 1 -7.09 2.96 9.90
N ALA A 2 -6.17 3.32 9.01
CA ALA A 2 -6.11 2.70 7.68
C ALA A 2 -5.63 1.25 7.83
N LEU A 3 -6.30 0.29 7.19
CA LEU A 3 -5.88 -1.11 7.18
C LEU A 3 -4.48 -1.22 6.54
N ASP A 4 -3.50 -1.78 7.26
CA ASP A 4 -2.21 -2.14 6.67
C ASP A 4 -2.34 -3.47 5.91
N TYR A 5 -2.77 -3.39 4.65
CA TYR A 5 -2.97 -4.56 3.77
C TYR A 5 -1.71 -5.42 3.59
N ASN A 6 -0.51 -4.91 3.91
CA ASN A 6 0.74 -5.67 3.77
C ASN A 6 1.03 -6.59 4.96
N ASN A 7 0.42 -6.33 6.12
CA ASN A 7 0.54 -7.16 7.32
C ASN A 7 -0.79 -7.80 7.72
N ILE A 8 -1.87 -7.48 7.01
CA ILE A 8 -3.23 -7.91 7.32
C ILE A 8 -3.41 -9.44 7.25
N ALA A 9 -2.52 -10.11 6.53
CA ALA A 9 -2.56 -11.55 6.31
C ALA A 9 -1.21 -12.18 6.67
N THR A 10 -1.26 -13.40 7.20
CA THR A 10 -0.09 -14.25 7.44
C THR A 10 -0.34 -15.59 6.76
N VAL A 11 0.71 -16.20 6.22
CA VAL A 11 0.66 -17.55 5.68
C VAL A 11 1.15 -18.50 6.76
N VAL A 12 0.38 -19.55 7.04
CA VAL A 12 0.77 -20.57 8.02
C VAL A 12 1.13 -21.85 7.27
N GLY A 13 2.34 -22.38 7.53
CA GLY A 13 2.86 -23.58 6.87
C GLY A 13 3.77 -23.33 5.64
N ALA A 14 4.39 -22.14 5.52
CA ALA A 14 5.43 -21.81 4.53
C ALA A 14 6.48 -20.88 5.16
N GLU A 15 7.76 -20.95 4.75
CA GLU A 15 8.83 -20.12 5.34
C GLU A 15 8.77 -18.65 4.88
N SER A 16 8.00 -18.34 3.83
CA SER A 16 7.77 -16.97 3.34
C SER A 16 6.55 -16.83 2.41
N PHE A 17 6.07 -15.59 2.19
CA PHE A 17 5.08 -15.26 1.15
C PHE A 17 5.55 -15.63 -0.27
N GLN A 18 6.88 -15.64 -0.52
CA GLN A 18 7.50 -16.02 -1.80
C GLN A 18 7.44 -17.52 -2.07
N GLU A 19 7.47 -18.35 -1.02
CA GLU A 19 7.35 -19.81 -1.13
C GLU A 19 5.88 -20.24 -1.35
N ALA A 20 4.93 -19.50 -0.77
CA ALA A 20 3.50 -19.68 -0.95
C ALA A 20 2.89 -18.98 -2.19
N ALA A 21 3.68 -18.17 -2.91
CA ALA A 21 3.31 -17.43 -4.12
C ALA A 21 2.06 -16.54 -3.98
N ILE A 22 1.83 -15.94 -2.81
CA ILE A 22 0.69 -15.07 -2.57
C ILE A 22 1.03 -13.65 -3.04
N ILE A 23 0.28 -13.16 -4.03
CA ILE A 23 0.35 -11.78 -4.49
C ILE A 23 -0.75 -11.01 -3.77
N LEU A 24 -0.43 -10.37 -2.63
CA LEU A 24 -1.34 -9.43 -1.96
C LEU A 24 -1.37 -8.13 -2.79
N GLU A 25 -2.09 -8.15 -3.91
CA GLU A 25 -2.42 -6.92 -4.63
C GLU A 25 -3.38 -6.13 -3.74
N GLY A 26 -3.21 -4.80 -3.68
CA GLY A 26 -4.09 -3.93 -2.91
C GLY A 26 -5.58 -4.13 -3.26
N PRO A 27 -6.51 -3.52 -2.52
CA PRO A 27 -7.93 -3.86 -2.57
C PRO A 27 -8.51 -3.97 -4.00
N PRO A 28 -9.27 -5.05 -4.31
CA PRO A 28 -9.57 -6.18 -3.43
C PRO A 28 -8.34 -7.06 -3.17
N ILE A 29 -8.21 -7.60 -1.96
CA ILE A 29 -7.05 -8.44 -1.62
C ILE A 29 -7.13 -9.71 -2.48
N GLU A 30 -6.09 -9.98 -3.26
CA GLU A 30 -6.05 -11.17 -4.08
C GLU A 30 -5.16 -12.25 -3.47
N ILE A 31 -5.58 -13.51 -3.57
CA ILE A 31 -4.77 -14.67 -3.20
C ILE A 31 -4.73 -15.60 -4.41
N PHE A 32 -3.50 -15.92 -4.84
CA PHE A 32 -3.26 -16.86 -5.93
C PHE A 32 -2.31 -17.98 -5.46
N ALA A 33 -2.78 -19.22 -5.46
CA ALA A 33 -2.01 -20.38 -5.02
C ALA A 33 -1.14 -20.95 -6.17
N GLN A 34 -0.13 -20.22 -6.64
CA GLN A 34 0.59 -20.59 -7.87
C GLN A 34 1.47 -21.86 -7.74
N ARG A 35 2.18 -21.98 -6.61
CA ARG A 35 3.26 -22.98 -6.43
C ARG A 35 2.99 -24.03 -5.35
N ALA A 36 2.08 -23.73 -4.42
CA ALA A 36 1.73 -24.60 -3.29
C ALA A 36 0.22 -24.55 -3.00
N ALA A 37 -0.22 -25.23 -1.94
CA ALA A 37 -1.59 -25.14 -1.42
C ALA A 37 -1.58 -24.39 -0.07
N PRO A 38 -1.58 -23.05 -0.07
CA PRO A 38 -1.37 -22.27 1.14
C PRO A 38 -2.61 -22.22 2.04
N THR A 39 -2.38 -21.97 3.32
CA THR A 39 -3.40 -21.49 4.25
C THR A 39 -3.05 -20.07 4.68
N VAL A 40 -4.00 -19.15 4.49
CA VAL A 40 -3.86 -17.72 4.76
C VAL A 40 -4.82 -17.31 5.86
N VAL A 41 -4.30 -16.60 6.86
CA VAL A 41 -5.05 -16.11 8.01
C VAL A 41 -4.93 -14.61 8.13
N PHE A 42 -5.97 -13.93 8.61
CA PHE A 42 -6.02 -12.48 8.73
C PHE A 42 -5.98 -12.01 10.19
N LYS A 43 -4.95 -12.44 10.94
CA LYS A 43 -4.85 -12.23 12.40
C LYS A 43 -5.02 -10.77 12.86
N PRO A 44 -4.51 -9.73 12.17
CA PRO A 44 -4.77 -8.34 12.57
C PRO A 44 -6.23 -7.89 12.50
N LEU A 45 -7.08 -8.63 11.77
CA LEU A 45 -8.54 -8.41 11.74
C LEU A 45 -9.28 -9.21 12.81
N ARG A 46 -8.57 -9.74 13.80
CA ARG A 46 -9.13 -10.49 14.91
C ARG A 46 -10.23 -9.70 15.62
N GLN A 47 -11.35 -10.37 15.80
CA GLN A 47 -12.48 -9.87 16.56
C GLN A 47 -12.76 -10.78 17.77
N THR A 48 -13.29 -10.19 18.84
CA THR A 48 -13.60 -10.93 20.08
C THR A 48 -15.08 -10.92 20.44
N ARG A 49 -15.85 -10.02 19.83
CA ARG A 49 -17.27 -9.82 20.10
C ARG A 49 -17.93 -9.04 18.96
N GLY A 50 -19.21 -9.30 18.69
CA GLY A 50 -19.99 -8.63 17.65
C GLY A 50 -20.33 -9.55 16.48
N ARG A 51 -20.81 -8.93 15.39
CA ARG A 51 -21.26 -9.59 14.16
C ARG A 51 -20.45 -9.08 12.99
N PHE A 52 -19.74 -9.96 12.29
CA PHE A 52 -18.82 -9.57 11.23
C PHE A 52 -19.02 -10.33 9.94
N TYR A 53 -18.73 -9.65 8.83
CA TYR A 53 -18.91 -10.17 7.48
C TYR A 53 -17.74 -9.77 6.58
N TYR A 54 -17.38 -10.67 5.68
CA TYR A 54 -16.51 -10.38 4.54
C TYR A 54 -16.93 -11.22 3.32
N GLU A 55 -16.41 -10.89 2.14
CA GLU A 55 -16.70 -11.67 0.94
C GLU A 55 -15.44 -12.23 0.29
N CYS A 56 -15.63 -13.33 -0.43
CA CYS A 56 -14.65 -13.90 -1.34
C CYS A 56 -15.27 -14.04 -2.73
N LYS A 57 -14.66 -13.42 -3.75
CA LYS A 57 -15.02 -13.64 -5.16
C LYS A 57 -14.06 -14.64 -5.80
N THR A 58 -14.59 -15.72 -6.34
CA THR A 58 -13.79 -16.74 -7.00
C THR A 58 -13.30 -16.24 -8.35
N ALA A 59 -12.00 -16.34 -8.63
CA ALA A 59 -11.48 -16.21 -10.00
C ALA A 59 -11.41 -17.59 -10.69
N THR A 60 -11.34 -18.65 -9.88
CA THR A 60 -11.36 -20.05 -10.31
C THR A 60 -12.36 -20.86 -9.48
N ALA A 61 -12.84 -21.99 -9.99
CA ALA A 61 -13.91 -22.78 -9.38
C ALA A 61 -13.44 -24.14 -8.82
N GLY A 62 -12.16 -24.28 -8.49
CA GLY A 62 -11.60 -25.53 -7.97
C GLY A 62 -11.67 -25.61 -6.45
N TYR A 63 -10.76 -26.40 -5.87
CA TYR A 63 -10.81 -26.78 -4.47
C TYR A 63 -10.27 -25.68 -3.56
N MET A 64 -11.16 -25.07 -2.78
CA MET A 64 -10.83 -24.06 -1.78
C MET A 64 -11.70 -24.29 -0.53
N GLN A 65 -11.22 -23.85 0.62
CA GLN A 65 -11.93 -23.85 1.90
C GLN A 65 -11.87 -22.42 2.45
N LEU A 66 -13.02 -21.76 2.55
CA LEU A 66 -13.13 -20.35 2.94
C LEU A 66 -13.91 -20.23 4.26
N GLY A 67 -13.38 -19.52 5.25
CA GLY A 67 -14.09 -19.34 6.52
C GLY A 67 -13.27 -18.67 7.63
N TRP A 68 -13.39 -19.20 8.85
CA TRP A 68 -12.88 -18.55 10.06
C TRP A 68 -11.92 -19.46 10.83
N ALA A 69 -10.99 -18.87 11.58
CA ALA A 69 -10.12 -19.56 12.53
C ALA A 69 -9.95 -18.75 13.82
N ASP A 70 -9.69 -19.43 14.93
CA ASP A 70 -9.42 -18.82 16.23
C ASP A 70 -7.93 -18.83 16.61
N GLU A 71 -7.55 -18.33 17.79
CA GLU A 71 -6.15 -18.17 18.20
C GLU A 71 -5.37 -19.49 18.33
N ASP A 72 -6.06 -20.61 18.60
CA ASP A 72 -5.44 -21.91 18.78
C ASP A 72 -5.30 -22.68 17.44
N PHE A 73 -5.78 -22.09 16.34
CA PHE A 73 -5.62 -22.63 14.99
C PHE A 73 -4.14 -22.74 14.58
N GLN A 74 -3.77 -23.93 14.10
CA GLN A 74 -2.44 -24.20 13.56
C GLN A 74 -2.55 -24.98 12.25
N ALA A 75 -2.28 -24.30 11.14
CA ALA A 75 -2.19 -24.97 9.85
C ALA A 75 -0.92 -25.86 9.80
N ILE A 76 -1.07 -27.09 9.31
CA ILE A 76 0.02 -28.05 9.14
C ILE A 76 0.00 -28.53 7.70
N ALA A 77 0.66 -27.76 6.83
CA ALA A 77 0.68 -28.01 5.38
C ALA A 77 1.20 -29.42 5.04
N GLU A 78 2.22 -29.91 5.75
CA GLU A 78 2.80 -31.26 5.58
C GLU A 78 1.80 -32.40 5.85
N GLN A 79 0.77 -32.15 6.66
CA GLN A 79 -0.29 -33.10 6.98
C GLN A 79 -1.59 -32.80 6.20
N GLY A 80 -1.56 -31.82 5.29
CA GLY A 80 -2.73 -31.37 4.54
C GLY A 80 -3.81 -30.74 5.43
N LYS A 81 -3.45 -30.15 6.56
CA LYS A 81 -4.40 -29.49 7.48
C LYS A 81 -4.46 -27.99 7.21
N GLY A 82 -5.58 -27.56 6.64
CA GLY A 82 -5.91 -26.15 6.38
C GLY A 82 -7.17 -25.69 7.14
N CYS A 83 -7.82 -24.66 6.61
CA CYS A 83 -9.04 -24.08 7.16
C CYS A 83 -10.19 -25.11 7.18
N GLY A 84 -10.72 -25.39 8.36
CA GLY A 84 -11.80 -26.36 8.60
C GLY A 84 -11.33 -27.79 8.91
N ASP A 85 -10.02 -28.06 8.87
CA ASP A 85 -9.49 -29.41 9.10
C ASP A 85 -9.12 -29.66 10.58
N ASP A 86 -9.28 -28.67 11.46
CA ASP A 86 -9.03 -28.79 12.90
C ASP A 86 -10.22 -28.31 13.75
N ALA A 87 -10.06 -28.36 15.07
CA ALA A 87 -11.08 -27.95 16.04
C ALA A 87 -11.19 -26.42 16.22
N HIS A 88 -10.32 -25.65 15.58
CA HIS A 88 -10.13 -24.22 15.76
C HIS A 88 -10.42 -23.43 14.49
N SER A 89 -10.97 -24.08 13.46
CA SER A 89 -11.35 -23.48 12.20
C SER A 89 -12.61 -24.09 11.61
N TRP A 90 -13.31 -23.29 10.80
CA TRP A 90 -14.59 -23.62 10.17
C TRP A 90 -14.59 -23.09 8.74
N ALA A 91 -14.90 -23.94 7.77
CA ALA A 91 -14.86 -23.56 6.36
C ALA A 91 -16.04 -24.08 5.53
N TYR A 92 -16.30 -23.38 4.44
CA TYR A 92 -17.14 -23.83 3.34
C TYR A 92 -16.29 -24.12 2.10
N ASP A 93 -16.53 -25.28 1.49
CA ASP A 93 -15.96 -25.75 0.23
C ASP A 93 -17.10 -25.87 -0.79
N GLY A 94 -17.25 -24.85 -1.63
CA GLY A 94 -18.25 -24.81 -2.69
C GLY A 94 -17.87 -25.62 -3.93
N LYS A 95 -16.68 -26.22 -4.03
CA LYS A 95 -16.43 -27.21 -5.09
C LYS A 95 -17.06 -28.55 -4.75
N ARG A 96 -17.02 -28.91 -3.46
CA ARG A 96 -17.57 -30.17 -2.95
C ARG A 96 -18.98 -30.03 -2.36
N CYS A 97 -19.47 -28.79 -2.18
CA CYS A 97 -20.70 -28.47 -1.47
C CYS A 97 -20.69 -29.02 -0.04
N LEU A 98 -19.60 -28.75 0.67
CA LEU A 98 -19.37 -29.26 2.03
C LEU A 98 -19.01 -28.12 2.99
N LYS A 99 -19.45 -28.25 4.24
CA LYS A 99 -18.88 -27.51 5.37
C LYS A 99 -17.89 -28.41 6.12
N TRP A 100 -16.81 -27.80 6.62
CA TRP A 100 -15.64 -28.47 7.21
C TRP A 100 -15.36 -27.92 8.62
N HIS A 101 -15.21 -28.82 9.59
CA HIS A 101 -14.74 -28.55 10.95
C HIS A 101 -14.28 -29.87 11.59
N GLU A 102 -13.16 -29.89 12.32
CA GLU A 102 -12.62 -31.10 12.97
C GLU A 102 -12.44 -32.30 12.01
N ASN A 103 -12.05 -32.07 10.76
CA ASN A 103 -12.03 -33.08 9.68
C ASN A 103 -13.39 -33.72 9.36
N LYS A 104 -14.49 -33.27 9.97
CA LYS A 104 -15.86 -33.70 9.64
C LYS A 104 -16.35 -32.93 8.43
N LYS A 105 -17.08 -33.63 7.56
CA LYS A 105 -17.53 -33.13 6.27
C LYS A 105 -19.03 -33.36 6.16
N GLU A 106 -19.80 -32.29 6.07
CA GLU A 106 -21.25 -32.34 5.98
C GLU A 106 -21.72 -31.60 4.73
N LYS A 107 -22.78 -32.09 4.08
CA LYS A 107 -23.39 -31.41 2.93
C LYS A 107 -23.89 -30.03 3.34
N TYR A 108 -23.49 -29.01 2.58
CA TYR A 108 -23.90 -27.64 2.81
C TYR A 108 -23.69 -26.80 1.54
N GLY A 109 -24.59 -25.86 1.27
CA GLY A 109 -24.46 -24.93 0.15
C GLY A 109 -24.65 -25.56 -1.24
N GLU A 110 -24.29 -24.78 -2.26
CA GLU A 110 -24.33 -25.18 -3.67
C GLU A 110 -22.92 -25.16 -4.29
N ALA A 111 -22.81 -25.58 -5.55
CA ALA A 111 -21.52 -25.56 -6.24
C ALA A 111 -21.20 -24.13 -6.70
N TRP A 112 -19.98 -23.64 -6.44
CA TRP A 112 -19.53 -22.36 -7.00
C TRP A 112 -19.01 -22.51 -8.43
N SER A 113 -19.05 -21.42 -9.17
CA SER A 113 -18.41 -21.20 -10.46
C SER A 113 -17.39 -20.06 -10.35
N ALA A 114 -16.56 -19.89 -11.38
CA ALA A 114 -15.64 -18.76 -11.44
C ALA A 114 -16.45 -17.47 -11.63
N GLY A 115 -16.16 -16.45 -10.83
CA GLY A 115 -16.86 -15.16 -10.79
C GLY A 115 -17.90 -15.04 -9.68
N ASP A 116 -18.25 -16.14 -9.02
CA ASP A 116 -19.22 -16.15 -7.91
C ASP A 116 -18.66 -15.47 -6.66
N VAL A 117 -19.56 -14.88 -5.87
CA VAL A 117 -19.25 -14.21 -4.61
C VAL A 117 -19.80 -15.00 -3.44
N ILE A 118 -18.92 -15.36 -2.51
CA ILE A 118 -19.25 -16.04 -1.27
C ILE A 118 -19.25 -15.00 -0.16
N GLY A 119 -20.41 -14.81 0.49
CA GLY A 119 -20.51 -14.03 1.71
C GLY A 119 -20.23 -14.92 2.93
N ILE A 120 -19.36 -14.46 3.83
CA ILE A 120 -18.85 -15.24 4.95
C ILE A 120 -19.11 -14.45 6.24
N ALA A 121 -20.03 -14.95 7.06
CA ALA A 121 -20.57 -14.22 8.21
C ALA A 121 -20.31 -14.97 9.53
N ILE A 122 -20.07 -14.22 10.60
CA ILE A 122 -19.99 -14.74 11.97
C ILE A 122 -20.74 -13.85 12.97
N ASP A 123 -21.63 -14.44 13.76
CA ASP A 123 -22.17 -13.84 14.98
C ASP A 123 -21.41 -14.43 16.18
N ILE A 124 -20.45 -13.66 16.70
CA ILE A 124 -19.60 -14.11 17.82
C ILE A 124 -20.42 -14.18 19.11
N ASP A 125 -21.36 -13.25 19.30
CA ASP A 125 -22.22 -13.20 20.49
C ASP A 125 -23.17 -14.41 20.53
N GLN A 126 -23.67 -14.86 19.38
CA GLN A 126 -24.55 -16.04 19.28
C GLN A 126 -23.83 -17.34 18.91
N ARG A 127 -22.51 -17.31 18.70
CA ARG A 127 -21.68 -18.47 18.33
C ARG A 127 -22.18 -19.18 17.05
N GLN A 128 -22.38 -18.41 15.98
CA GLN A 128 -22.91 -18.90 14.71
C GLN A 128 -22.09 -18.44 13.52
N ILE A 129 -21.91 -19.32 12.53
CA ILE A 129 -21.29 -19.00 11.23
C ILE A 129 -22.30 -19.32 10.12
N MET A 130 -22.42 -18.40 9.15
CA MET A 130 -23.31 -18.51 8.00
C MET A 130 -22.56 -18.18 6.71
N PHE A 131 -23.04 -18.73 5.60
CA PHE A 131 -22.49 -18.46 4.27
C PHE A 131 -23.61 -18.19 3.26
N SER A 132 -23.32 -17.30 2.31
CA SER A 132 -24.18 -17.02 1.15
C SER A 132 -23.41 -17.20 -0.15
N LEU A 133 -24.10 -17.55 -1.26
CA LEU A 133 -23.54 -17.57 -2.61
C LEU A 133 -24.33 -16.59 -3.48
N ASN A 134 -23.67 -15.59 -4.06
CA ASN A 134 -24.26 -14.54 -4.87
C ASN A 134 -25.44 -13.84 -4.17
N GLY A 135 -25.31 -13.59 -2.86
CA GLY A 135 -26.35 -12.99 -2.00
C GLY A 135 -27.47 -13.94 -1.56
N LYS A 136 -27.52 -15.19 -2.05
CA LYS A 136 -28.45 -16.22 -1.56
C LYS A 136 -27.90 -16.84 -0.28
N ASP A 137 -28.60 -16.64 0.83
CA ASP A 137 -28.29 -17.22 2.13
C ASP A 137 -28.56 -18.74 2.17
N TYR A 138 -27.64 -19.51 2.73
CA TYR A 138 -27.78 -20.96 2.98
C TYR A 138 -28.05 -21.30 4.44
N GLY A 139 -28.29 -20.29 5.26
CA GLY A 139 -28.59 -20.43 6.68
C GLY A 139 -27.34 -20.70 7.51
N LYS A 140 -27.55 -21.29 8.69
CA LYS A 140 -26.47 -21.53 9.64
C LYS A 140 -25.69 -22.77 9.25
N ALA A 141 -24.40 -22.59 8.97
CA ALA A 141 -23.48 -23.70 8.74
C ALA A 141 -23.04 -24.33 10.06
N PHE A 142 -22.74 -23.48 11.06
CA PHE A 142 -22.26 -23.91 12.37
C PHE A 142 -22.98 -23.16 13.48
N GLU A 143 -23.30 -23.87 14.55
CA GLU A 143 -23.97 -23.35 15.74
C GLU A 143 -23.24 -23.84 17.00
N ASN A 144 -23.30 -23.06 18.09
CA ASN A 144 -22.64 -23.36 19.35
C ASN A 144 -21.11 -23.54 19.21
N ILE A 145 -20.48 -22.78 18.32
CA ILE A 145 -19.02 -22.85 18.11
C ILE A 145 -18.25 -22.42 19.36
N SER A 146 -17.17 -23.13 19.67
CA SER A 146 -16.21 -22.71 20.69
C SER A 146 -15.16 -21.81 20.02
N ILE A 147 -14.84 -20.66 20.62
CA ILE A 147 -13.81 -19.74 20.08
C ILE A 147 -12.80 -19.47 21.20
N SER A 148 -11.53 -19.76 20.94
CA SER A 148 -10.42 -19.45 21.82
C SER A 148 -9.82 -18.08 21.50
N GLY A 149 -9.83 -17.16 22.48
CA GLY A 149 -9.21 -15.85 22.42
C GLY A 149 -9.88 -14.83 21.50
N GLY A 150 -9.97 -15.11 20.19
CA GLY A 150 -10.56 -14.25 19.16
C GLY A 150 -10.62 -14.99 17.83
N ILE A 151 -11.38 -14.45 16.88
CA ILE A 151 -11.64 -15.09 15.58
C ILE A 151 -11.25 -14.15 14.43
N TYR A 152 -10.70 -14.72 13.37
CA TYR A 152 -10.22 -14.00 12.20
C TYR A 152 -10.46 -14.81 10.91
N PRO A 153 -10.51 -14.17 9.74
CA PRO A 153 -10.64 -14.87 8.47
C PRO A 153 -9.51 -15.88 8.23
N CYS A 154 -9.86 -17.03 7.69
CA CYS A 154 -8.94 -18.11 7.35
C CYS A 154 -9.38 -18.78 6.05
N MET A 155 -8.43 -19.09 5.17
CA MET A 155 -8.73 -19.78 3.93
C MET A 155 -7.58 -20.63 3.44
N SER A 156 -7.91 -21.76 2.82
CA SER A 156 -6.96 -22.67 2.20
C SER A 156 -7.31 -22.88 0.73
N LEU A 157 -6.30 -22.80 -0.13
CA LEU A 157 -6.46 -22.89 -1.57
C LEU A 157 -5.64 -24.05 -2.12
N ALA A 158 -6.19 -24.86 -3.02
CA ALA A 158 -5.40 -25.80 -3.78
C ALA A 158 -4.53 -25.08 -4.82
N ARG A 159 -3.47 -25.75 -5.29
CA ARG A 159 -2.58 -25.21 -6.31
C ARG A 159 -3.35 -24.86 -7.59
N GLY A 160 -3.15 -23.65 -8.09
CA GLY A 160 -3.78 -23.09 -9.27
C GLY A 160 -5.04 -22.28 -9.00
N GLU A 161 -5.54 -22.29 -7.76
CA GLU A 161 -6.76 -21.57 -7.41
C GLU A 161 -6.50 -20.10 -7.05
N ARG A 162 -7.49 -19.26 -7.31
CA ARG A 162 -7.41 -17.81 -7.15
C ARG A 162 -8.73 -17.23 -6.62
N VAL A 163 -8.63 -16.37 -5.62
CA VAL A 163 -9.77 -15.72 -4.97
C VAL A 163 -9.43 -14.27 -4.64
N GLN A 164 -10.44 -13.39 -4.74
CA GLN A 164 -10.37 -12.00 -4.30
C GLN A 164 -11.19 -11.85 -3.01
N ILE A 165 -10.74 -11.03 -2.08
CA ILE A 165 -11.36 -10.85 -0.77
C ILE A 165 -11.78 -9.41 -0.63
N PHE A 166 -13.03 -9.21 -0.21
CA PHE A 166 -13.64 -7.92 0.01
C PHE A 166 -13.90 -7.74 1.51
N LEU A 167 -13.33 -6.70 2.10
CA LEU A 167 -13.47 -6.39 3.52
C LEU A 167 -14.54 -5.32 3.82
N GLY A 168 -15.21 -4.79 2.80
CA GLY A 168 -16.35 -3.87 2.96
C GLY A 168 -15.97 -2.45 3.36
N ASN A 169 -14.75 -2.03 3.04
CA ASN A 169 -14.32 -0.64 3.16
C ASN A 169 -14.57 0.10 1.83
N GLU A 170 -14.54 1.43 1.81
CA GLU A 170 -14.86 2.21 0.60
C GLU A 170 -14.00 1.87 -0.63
N SER A 171 -12.75 1.47 -0.43
CA SER A 171 -11.85 1.04 -1.51
C SER A 171 -12.09 -0.39 -1.99
N ASP A 172 -12.91 -1.15 -1.27
CA ASP A 172 -13.16 -2.58 -1.43
C ASP A 172 -14.58 -2.96 -0.94
N PRO A 173 -15.63 -2.39 -1.57
CA PRO A 173 -17.00 -2.56 -1.12
C PRO A 173 -17.48 -4.00 -1.33
N PHE A 174 -18.42 -4.44 -0.50
CA PHE A 174 -19.10 -5.72 -0.72
C PHE A 174 -19.92 -5.69 -2.02
N ASN A 175 -19.90 -6.79 -2.76
CA ASN A 175 -20.69 -7.03 -3.95
C ASN A 175 -22.16 -7.31 -3.59
N HIS A 176 -22.41 -7.92 -2.42
CA HIS A 176 -23.75 -8.18 -1.90
C HIS A 176 -23.96 -7.51 -0.54
N GLN A 177 -25.22 -7.25 -0.22
CA GLN A 177 -25.58 -6.65 1.05
C GLN A 177 -25.30 -7.67 2.18
N PRO A 178 -24.54 -7.29 3.23
CA PRO A 178 -24.33 -8.16 4.38
C PRO A 178 -25.65 -8.40 5.14
N PRO A 179 -25.77 -9.49 5.91
CA PRO A 179 -26.91 -9.69 6.79
C PRO A 179 -27.11 -8.50 7.73
N ALA A 180 -28.38 -8.21 8.07
CA ALA A 180 -28.70 -7.07 8.91
C ALA A 180 -27.89 -7.09 10.22
N SER A 181 -27.33 -5.95 10.61
CA SER A 181 -26.45 -5.74 11.79
C SER A 181 -25.04 -6.33 11.75
N PHE A 182 -24.60 -6.92 10.62
CA PHE A 182 -23.23 -7.37 10.46
C PHE A 182 -22.33 -6.23 9.97
N LEU A 183 -21.14 -6.15 10.55
CA LEU A 183 -20.18 -5.08 10.30
C LEU A 183 -18.98 -5.59 9.47
N PRO A 184 -18.34 -4.70 8.68
CA PRO A 184 -17.00 -4.95 8.15
C PRO A 184 -16.00 -5.30 9.25
N LEU A 185 -15.04 -6.19 8.93
CA LEU A 185 -13.96 -6.56 9.84
C LEU A 185 -13.01 -5.42 10.20
N THR A 186 -13.09 -4.31 9.47
CA THR A 186 -12.28 -3.10 9.68
C THR A 186 -12.75 -2.26 10.87
N ILE A 187 -13.94 -2.55 11.42
CA ILE A 187 -14.52 -1.87 12.57
C ILE A 187 -14.16 -2.64 13.85
N ALA A 188 -13.58 -1.96 14.83
CA ALA A 188 -13.36 -2.52 16.18
C ALA A 188 -14.65 -2.41 17.00
N PHE A 189 -14.95 -3.41 17.83
CA PHE A 189 -16.15 -3.44 18.68
C PHE A 189 -15.82 -3.33 20.18
N PRO A 190 -16.51 -2.46 20.96
CA PRO A 190 -17.43 -1.43 20.47
C PRO A 190 -16.65 -0.33 19.72
N PRO A 191 -17.25 0.35 18.72
CA PRO A 191 -16.60 1.46 18.06
C PRO A 191 -16.20 2.51 19.10
N GLU A 192 -14.93 2.90 19.13
CA GLU A 192 -14.44 3.91 20.06
C GLU A 192 -15.32 5.17 19.97
N VAL A 193 -15.84 5.61 21.12
CA VAL A 193 -16.53 6.90 21.22
C VAL A 193 -15.46 7.98 21.08
N ILE A 194 -15.31 8.50 19.87
CA ILE A 194 -14.50 9.69 19.61
C ILE A 194 -15.16 10.83 20.39
N LYS A 195 -14.42 11.41 21.36
CA LYS A 195 -14.86 12.64 22.03
C LYS A 195 -15.03 13.72 20.97
N GLU A 196 -16.23 14.26 20.85
CA GLU A 196 -16.57 15.29 19.87
C GLU A 196 -15.69 16.54 20.08
N ASP A 197 -14.71 16.73 19.20
CA ASP A 197 -14.17 18.04 18.89
C ASP A 197 -15.21 18.74 17.98
N PRO A 198 -15.70 19.95 18.32
CA PRO A 198 -16.70 20.66 17.53
C PRO A 198 -16.31 20.91 16.06
N TYR A 199 -15.05 20.68 15.67
CA TYR A 199 -14.59 20.76 14.28
C TYR A 199 -14.64 19.44 13.47
N ASN A 200 -14.93 18.29 14.11
CA ASN A 200 -15.09 17.01 13.41
C ASN A 200 -16.42 16.86 12.64
N LYS A 201 -17.24 17.92 12.56
CA LYS A 201 -18.52 17.91 11.84
C LYS A 201 -18.41 17.63 10.35
N PHE A 202 -17.19 17.73 9.78
CA PHE A 202 -16.93 17.46 8.37
C PHE A 202 -16.11 16.18 8.13
N SER A 203 -15.56 15.53 9.17
CA SER A 203 -14.74 14.33 9.01
C SER A 203 -15.54 13.04 8.83
N SER A 204 -16.83 13.06 9.20
CA SER A 204 -17.66 11.86 9.25
C SER A 204 -18.36 11.53 7.92
N ILE A 205 -18.14 12.31 6.87
CA ILE A 205 -18.83 12.16 5.57
C ILE A 205 -17.85 12.00 4.40
N ALA A 206 -16.55 12.32 4.56
CA ALA A 206 -15.49 12.00 3.61
C ALA A 206 -14.21 11.63 4.36
N LYS A 207 -13.47 10.59 3.92
CA LYS A 207 -12.13 10.27 4.45
C LYS A 207 -11.12 11.37 4.10
N VAL A 208 -11.14 12.46 4.85
CA VAL A 208 -10.19 13.57 4.73
C VAL A 208 -8.86 13.18 5.39
N ILE A 209 -7.76 13.32 4.67
CA ILE A 209 -6.41 13.06 5.17
C ILE A 209 -5.85 14.34 5.81
N ASN A 210 -5.65 14.33 7.12
CA ASN A 210 -4.99 15.44 7.81
C ASN A 210 -3.49 15.45 7.51
N MET A 211 -2.98 16.56 7.02
CA MET A 211 -1.54 16.74 6.80
C MET A 211 -0.82 16.91 8.14
N GLY A 212 0.39 16.35 8.22
CA GLY A 212 1.28 16.51 9.36
C GLY A 212 2.74 16.47 8.91
N LEU A 213 3.66 16.35 9.86
CA LEU A 213 5.10 16.27 9.59
C LEU A 213 5.56 14.88 9.14
N SER A 214 4.66 13.90 9.12
CA SER A 214 4.96 12.52 8.73
C SER A 214 6.19 11.99 9.49
N GLU A 215 6.23 12.15 10.82
CA GLU A 215 7.44 11.91 11.64
C GLU A 215 7.97 10.47 11.55
N HIS A 216 7.08 9.53 11.30
CA HIS A 216 7.41 8.12 11.10
C HIS A 216 7.93 7.83 9.70
N SER A 217 7.92 8.77 8.76
CA SER A 217 8.28 8.50 7.38
C SER A 217 9.80 8.47 7.16
N PHE A 218 10.20 7.69 6.17
CA PHE A 218 11.58 7.39 5.85
C PHE A 218 12.34 8.65 5.40
N SER A 219 13.37 8.99 6.16
CA SER A 219 14.28 10.08 5.83
C SER A 219 15.71 9.59 5.96
N VAL A 220 16.23 9.01 4.90
CA VAL A 220 17.50 8.30 4.98
C VAL A 220 18.68 9.23 5.15
N SER A 221 19.34 9.12 6.29
CA SER A 221 20.78 9.32 6.38
C SER A 221 21.43 7.94 6.34
N PHE A 222 21.93 7.52 5.18
CA PHE A 222 22.79 6.34 5.14
C PHE A 222 24.23 6.78 5.46
N PRO A 223 24.86 6.28 6.54
CA PRO A 223 26.28 6.54 6.79
C PRO A 223 27.16 5.86 5.73
N GLY A 224 28.31 6.49 5.45
CA GLY A 224 29.11 6.30 4.24
C GLY A 224 29.42 4.85 3.80
N GLU A 225 29.72 3.92 4.70
CA GLU A 225 30.06 2.53 4.30
C GLU A 225 28.88 1.76 3.71
N MET A 226 27.68 1.99 4.25
CA MET A 226 26.47 1.35 3.74
C MET A 226 26.12 1.92 2.36
N MET A 227 26.33 3.22 2.14
CA MET A 227 26.15 3.87 0.82
C MET A 227 27.08 3.28 -0.23
N VAL A 228 28.37 3.16 0.09
CA VAL A 228 29.38 2.59 -0.83
C VAL A 228 29.01 1.16 -1.20
N THR A 229 28.52 0.38 -0.24
CA THR A 229 28.10 -1.00 -0.46
C THR A 229 26.85 -1.09 -1.35
N MET A 230 25.84 -0.24 -1.12
CA MET A 230 24.62 -0.22 -1.94
C MET A 230 24.90 0.28 -3.36
N MET A 231 25.74 1.31 -3.54
CA MET A 231 26.17 1.80 -4.85
C MET A 231 26.80 0.72 -5.72
N ARG A 232 27.64 -0.16 -5.13
CA ARG A 232 28.28 -1.24 -5.89
C ARG A 232 27.31 -2.34 -6.32
N ARG A 233 26.18 -2.49 -5.63
CA ARG A 233 25.24 -3.58 -5.87
C ARG A 233 24.23 -3.24 -6.98
N GLY A 234 23.85 -1.97 -7.11
CA GLY A 234 22.97 -1.50 -8.19
C GLY A 234 21.56 -2.08 -8.13
N LEU A 235 20.68 -1.62 -9.03
CA LEU A 235 19.26 -2.00 -8.99
C LEU A 235 19.03 -3.49 -9.31
N ASP A 236 19.91 -4.09 -10.13
CA ASP A 236 19.91 -5.53 -10.45
C ASP A 236 20.02 -6.43 -9.20
N TYR A 237 20.80 -6.01 -8.21
CA TYR A 237 20.94 -6.81 -6.98
C TYR A 237 19.64 -6.84 -6.17
N GLU A 238 18.92 -5.72 -6.11
CA GLU A 238 17.62 -5.64 -5.45
C GLU A 238 16.54 -6.41 -6.24
N ALA A 239 16.59 -6.32 -7.57
CA ALA A 239 15.74 -7.09 -8.49
C ALA A 239 15.86 -8.62 -8.28
N LYS A 240 17.05 -9.13 -7.95
CA LYS A 240 17.24 -10.57 -7.66
C LYS A 240 16.49 -11.05 -6.41
N LYS A 241 16.08 -10.16 -5.52
CA LYS A 241 15.45 -10.50 -4.23
C LYS A 241 13.98 -10.12 -4.16
N ASN A 242 13.54 -9.16 -4.98
CA ASN A 242 12.20 -8.62 -4.94
C ASN A 242 11.57 -8.71 -6.34
N ALA A 243 10.50 -9.51 -6.48
CA ALA A 243 9.84 -9.77 -7.76
C ALA A 243 9.20 -8.51 -8.39
N LEU A 244 8.74 -7.56 -7.56
CA LEU A 244 8.26 -6.26 -8.05
C LEU A 244 9.41 -5.47 -8.68
N ILE A 245 10.55 -5.42 -7.98
CA ILE A 245 11.76 -4.74 -8.49
C ILE A 245 12.33 -5.47 -9.69
N HIS A 246 12.23 -6.81 -9.76
CA HIS A 246 12.60 -7.57 -10.96
C HIS A 246 11.79 -7.12 -12.17
N GLY A 247 10.46 -7.12 -12.07
CA GLY A 247 9.59 -6.67 -13.16
C GLY A 247 9.83 -5.19 -13.53
N GLY A 248 10.04 -4.33 -12.53
CA GLY A 248 10.38 -2.91 -12.74
C GLY A 248 11.72 -2.72 -13.43
N TYR A 249 12.74 -3.50 -13.04
CA TYR A 249 14.07 -3.47 -13.63
C TYR A 249 14.05 -3.96 -15.09
N GLU A 250 13.35 -5.05 -15.40
CA GLU A 250 13.20 -5.52 -16.79
C GLU A 250 12.49 -4.49 -17.68
N ALA A 251 11.41 -3.88 -17.18
CA ALA A 251 10.70 -2.82 -17.89
C ALA A 251 11.58 -1.57 -18.07
N THR A 252 12.36 -1.24 -17.05
CA THR A 252 13.35 -0.14 -17.09
C THR A 252 14.40 -0.38 -18.17
N LEU A 253 14.99 -1.57 -18.25
CA LEU A 253 15.98 -1.89 -19.26
C LEU A 253 15.40 -1.74 -20.68
N LYS A 254 14.15 -2.18 -20.89
CA LYS A 254 13.45 -2.01 -22.18
C LYS A 254 13.26 -0.52 -22.51
N LYS A 255 12.81 0.29 -21.56
CA LYS A 255 12.63 1.74 -21.75
C LYS A 255 13.96 2.45 -21.98
N TRP A 256 14.99 2.10 -21.22
CA TRP A 256 16.35 2.63 -21.37
C TRP A 256 16.88 2.46 -22.78
N GLN A 257 16.72 1.28 -23.39
CA GLN A 257 17.15 1.05 -24.78
C GLN A 257 16.46 2.00 -25.79
N GLN A 258 15.25 2.47 -25.48
CA GLN A 258 14.50 3.38 -26.35
C GLN A 258 14.96 4.84 -26.20
N ILE A 259 15.37 5.25 -25.00
CA ILE A 259 15.64 6.66 -24.69
C ILE A 259 17.14 7.01 -24.64
N LYS A 260 18.03 6.04 -24.41
CA LYS A 260 19.48 6.27 -24.21
C LYS A 260 20.15 7.09 -25.33
N ASP A 261 19.72 6.91 -26.58
CA ASP A 261 20.32 7.59 -27.73
C ASP A 261 19.76 9.01 -27.90
N THR A 262 18.55 9.27 -27.40
CA THR A 262 17.92 10.61 -27.38
C THR A 262 18.43 11.49 -26.25
N LEU A 263 19.11 10.88 -25.30
CA LEU A 263 19.43 11.45 -24.01
C LEU A 263 20.68 12.37 -24.05
N GLY A 264 21.51 12.33 -25.10
CA GLY A 264 22.54 13.35 -25.37
C GLY A 264 23.55 13.56 -24.22
N ASN A 265 24.13 14.78 -24.11
CA ASN A 265 25.20 15.21 -23.16
C ASN A 265 24.81 15.14 -21.65
N ILE A 266 24.21 14.04 -21.17
CA ILE A 266 23.96 13.78 -19.74
C ILE A 266 25.25 13.48 -18.98
N ASP A 267 26.35 13.19 -19.69
CA ASP A 267 27.68 13.05 -19.10
C ASP A 267 28.04 14.24 -18.19
N ASN A 268 27.50 15.43 -18.46
CA ASN A 268 27.69 16.63 -17.64
C ASN A 268 26.93 16.63 -16.30
N ILE A 269 25.91 15.78 -16.12
CA ILE A 269 25.14 15.67 -14.86
C ILE A 269 25.84 14.70 -13.89
N GLY A 270 26.66 13.77 -14.40
CA GLY A 270 27.40 12.80 -13.57
C GLY A 270 26.51 11.71 -12.95
N LEU A 271 25.39 11.38 -13.60
CA LEU A 271 24.54 10.25 -13.21
C LEU A 271 25.17 8.92 -13.65
N THR A 272 25.09 7.90 -12.80
CA THR A 272 25.40 6.52 -13.19
C THR A 272 24.21 5.88 -13.91
N ASN A 273 24.45 4.79 -14.66
CA ASN A 273 23.36 4.04 -15.27
C ASN A 273 22.33 3.55 -14.23
N ASP A 274 22.78 3.07 -13.07
CA ASP A 274 21.88 2.64 -11.99
C ASP A 274 21.03 3.79 -11.43
N GLU A 275 21.60 5.00 -11.32
CA GLU A 275 20.86 6.21 -10.92
C GLU A 275 19.80 6.61 -11.97
N ILE A 276 20.10 6.46 -13.26
CA ILE A 276 19.11 6.66 -14.33
C ILE A 276 18.02 5.58 -14.26
N TYR A 277 18.41 4.32 -14.06
CA TYR A 277 17.50 3.19 -14.02
C TYR A 277 16.48 3.33 -12.90
N VAL A 278 16.87 3.77 -11.69
CA VAL A 278 15.89 3.95 -10.61
C VAL A 278 14.90 5.07 -10.88
N VAL A 279 15.28 6.13 -11.60
CA VAL A 279 14.35 7.19 -11.99
C VAL A 279 13.33 6.64 -12.97
N ILE A 280 13.78 5.97 -14.04
CA ILE A 280 12.88 5.29 -15.00
C ILE A 280 11.97 4.31 -14.25
N CYS A 281 12.54 3.43 -13.42
CA CYS A 281 11.83 2.40 -12.66
C CYS A 281 10.75 2.98 -11.75
N TYR A 282 11.05 4.08 -11.05
CA TYR A 282 10.09 4.80 -10.22
C TYR A 282 8.91 5.30 -11.06
N THR A 283 9.17 5.91 -12.23
CA THR A 283 8.11 6.49 -13.08
C THR A 283 7.28 5.48 -13.88
N LEU A 284 7.53 4.18 -13.77
CA LEU A 284 6.77 3.17 -14.53
C LEU A 284 5.31 3.07 -14.08
N GLU A 285 4.39 2.95 -15.04
CA GLU A 285 3.01 2.56 -14.77
C GLU A 285 2.89 1.05 -14.52
N LYS A 286 3.68 0.23 -15.23
CA LYS A 286 3.62 -1.24 -15.16
C LYS A 286 5.02 -1.89 -15.15
N PRO A 287 5.39 -2.61 -14.07
CA PRO A 287 4.71 -2.63 -12.78
C PRO A 287 4.85 -1.27 -12.05
N PRO A 288 3.87 -0.88 -11.22
CA PRO A 288 3.86 0.45 -10.58
C PRO A 288 4.77 0.49 -9.34
N VAL A 289 6.09 0.45 -9.55
CA VAL A 289 7.09 0.37 -8.46
C VAL A 289 6.95 1.53 -7.47
N TYR A 290 6.74 2.77 -7.94
CA TYR A 290 6.55 3.93 -7.06
C TYR A 290 5.44 3.75 -6.04
N ARG A 291 4.37 3.01 -6.36
CA ARG A 291 3.21 2.87 -5.48
C ARG A 291 3.58 2.12 -4.21
N TYR A 292 4.31 1.02 -4.36
CA TYR A 292 4.78 0.18 -3.26
C TYR A 292 5.94 0.84 -2.52
N PHE A 293 6.89 1.38 -3.26
CA PHE A 293 8.04 2.10 -2.71
C PHE A 293 7.62 3.31 -1.85
N ASN A 294 6.67 4.12 -2.32
CA ASN A 294 6.14 5.24 -1.54
C ASN A 294 5.30 4.77 -0.35
N GLY A 295 4.66 3.59 -0.45
CA GLY A 295 4.00 2.92 0.66
C GLY A 295 4.96 2.60 1.79
N ASP A 296 6.06 1.92 1.47
CA ASP A 296 7.13 1.60 2.43
C ASP A 296 7.76 2.85 3.02
N SER A 297 8.06 3.85 2.19
CA SER A 297 8.63 5.13 2.63
C SER A 297 7.76 5.85 3.68
N ARG A 298 6.43 5.69 3.68
CA ARG A 298 5.56 6.31 4.69
C ARG A 298 5.57 5.58 6.05
N LYS A 299 5.93 4.29 6.07
CA LYS A 299 5.96 3.47 7.30
C LYS A 299 7.16 3.76 8.20
N GLY A 300 8.30 4.11 7.59
CA GLY A 300 9.56 4.31 8.30
C GLY A 300 10.21 3.03 8.81
N TYR A 301 11.24 3.19 9.64
CA TYR A 301 12.06 2.08 10.13
C TYR A 301 11.62 1.64 11.52
N GLY A 302 11.00 0.46 11.61
CA GLY A 302 10.58 -0.20 12.85
C GLY A 302 11.54 -1.27 13.38
N GLY A 303 12.66 -1.55 12.70
CA GLY A 303 13.66 -2.54 13.12
C GLY A 303 13.82 -3.77 12.20
N ASP A 304 12.87 -4.03 11.30
CA ASP A 304 12.84 -5.27 10.49
C ASP A 304 13.53 -5.17 9.11
N GLY A 305 14.26 -4.09 8.85
CA GLY A 305 14.90 -3.84 7.55
C GLY A 305 14.11 -2.87 6.68
N MET A 306 14.64 -2.57 5.50
CA MET A 306 13.96 -1.76 4.47
C MET A 306 13.68 -2.66 3.28
N ASP A 307 12.51 -2.52 2.67
CA ASP A 307 12.13 -3.33 1.51
C ASP A 307 12.82 -2.89 0.22
N PHE A 308 13.21 -1.60 0.16
CA PHE A 308 13.79 -0.96 -1.03
C PHE A 308 15.08 -0.14 -0.74
N PRO A 309 16.09 -0.67 -0.02
CA PRO A 309 17.29 0.07 0.37
C PRO A 309 18.08 0.63 -0.82
N ILE A 310 18.23 -0.12 -1.91
CA ILE A 310 19.06 0.32 -3.04
C ILE A 310 18.29 1.36 -3.86
N LEU A 311 17.03 1.10 -4.19
CA LEU A 311 16.17 2.05 -4.90
C LEU A 311 16.04 3.37 -4.14
N THR A 312 15.82 3.34 -2.82
CA THR A 312 15.71 4.57 -2.03
C THR A 312 16.97 5.42 -2.12
N TYR A 313 18.13 4.76 -1.97
CA TYR A 313 19.42 5.41 -1.98
C TYR A 313 19.74 6.01 -3.34
N LEU A 314 19.67 5.21 -4.40
CA LEU A 314 20.00 5.65 -5.75
C LEU A 314 19.04 6.74 -6.22
N LEU A 315 17.75 6.66 -5.87
CA LEU A 315 16.77 7.67 -6.25
C LEU A 315 17.06 9.02 -5.57
N ARG A 316 17.51 9.01 -4.32
CA ARG A 316 17.99 10.22 -3.63
C ARG A 316 19.16 10.83 -4.37
N GLU A 317 20.18 10.05 -4.67
CA GLU A 317 21.38 10.54 -5.34
C GLU A 317 21.08 11.06 -6.75
N ALA A 318 20.24 10.35 -7.49
CA ALA A 318 19.77 10.80 -8.79
C ALA A 318 19.07 12.17 -8.68
N CYS A 319 18.09 12.31 -7.78
CA CYS A 319 17.39 13.57 -7.57
C CYS A 319 18.33 14.70 -7.16
N ARG A 320 19.27 14.43 -6.24
CA ARG A 320 20.25 15.41 -5.76
C ARG A 320 21.15 15.89 -6.91
N LYS A 321 21.69 14.99 -7.72
CA LYS A 321 22.57 15.34 -8.86
C LYS A 321 21.82 16.09 -9.96
N ILE A 322 20.59 15.68 -10.26
CA ILE A 322 19.71 16.39 -11.21
C ILE A 322 19.44 17.81 -10.72
N LEU A 323 19.16 18.01 -9.43
CA LEU A 323 19.00 19.33 -8.85
C LEU A 323 20.31 20.14 -8.84
N ALA A 324 21.45 19.49 -8.58
CA ALA A 324 22.76 20.12 -8.61
C ALA A 324 23.09 20.69 -9.99
N ALA A 325 22.75 19.95 -11.04
CA ALA A 325 22.89 20.36 -12.44
C ALA A 325 21.85 21.41 -12.88
N THR A 326 20.77 21.62 -12.10
CA THR A 326 19.80 22.69 -12.36
C THR A 326 20.39 24.04 -11.97
N PRO A 327 20.35 25.07 -12.85
CA PRO A 327 20.84 26.41 -12.54
C PRO A 327 20.23 26.95 -11.24
N LYS A 328 21.03 27.64 -10.41
CA LYS A 328 20.59 28.08 -9.06
C LYS A 328 19.27 28.87 -9.10
N GLN A 329 19.12 29.77 -10.08
CA GLN A 329 17.92 30.58 -10.27
C GLN A 329 16.66 29.77 -10.69
N GLU A 330 16.83 28.53 -11.15
CA GLU A 330 15.75 27.63 -11.61
C GLU A 330 15.44 26.51 -10.60
N ARG A 331 16.16 26.43 -9.48
CA ARG A 331 15.91 25.42 -8.43
C ARG A 331 14.59 25.66 -7.71
N THR A 332 14.28 26.92 -7.40
CA THR A 332 12.97 27.30 -6.84
C THR A 332 11.93 27.28 -7.95
N LYS A 333 10.89 26.46 -7.79
CA LYS A 333 9.87 26.27 -8.83
C LYS A 333 8.50 26.02 -8.22
N ILE A 334 7.49 26.41 -9.00
CA ILE A 334 6.08 26.12 -8.70
C ILE A 334 5.72 24.82 -9.43
N VAL A 335 5.20 23.86 -8.69
CA VAL A 335 4.75 22.56 -9.21
C VAL A 335 3.36 22.25 -8.68
N TYR A 336 2.68 21.34 -9.38
CA TYR A 336 1.30 20.98 -9.12
C TYR A 336 1.17 19.50 -8.86
N ARG A 337 0.22 19.14 -8.00
CA ARG A 337 -0.17 17.74 -7.77
C ARG A 337 -1.67 17.65 -7.52
N GLY A 338 -2.38 16.93 -8.38
CA GLY A 338 -3.76 16.55 -8.12
C GLY A 338 -3.83 15.16 -7.49
N VAL A 339 -4.74 14.99 -6.54
CA VAL A 339 -5.08 13.69 -5.95
C VAL A 339 -6.59 13.57 -5.82
N SER A 340 -7.13 12.37 -5.97
CA SER A 340 -8.58 12.13 -5.90
C SER A 340 -9.15 12.09 -4.48
N VAL A 341 -8.30 12.29 -3.47
CA VAL A 341 -8.68 12.25 -2.05
C VAL A 341 -8.61 13.65 -1.43
N PRO A 342 -9.52 13.99 -0.50
CA PRO A 342 -9.47 15.25 0.21
C PRO A 342 -8.35 15.24 1.26
N PHE A 343 -7.60 16.34 1.34
CA PHE A 343 -6.64 16.63 2.39
C PHE A 343 -7.07 17.86 3.18
N ALA A 344 -6.75 17.87 4.47
CA ALA A 344 -6.94 19.03 5.34
C ALA A 344 -5.62 19.45 5.98
N ALA A 345 -5.46 20.76 6.17
CA ALA A 345 -4.32 21.39 6.81
C ALA A 345 -4.75 22.75 7.37
N GLU A 346 -3.88 23.42 8.10
CA GLU A 346 -4.12 24.78 8.62
C GLU A 346 -3.15 25.78 8.02
N VAL A 347 -3.61 27.01 7.76
CA VAL A 347 -2.72 28.10 7.31
C VAL A 347 -1.66 28.37 8.38
N GLY A 348 -0.40 28.39 7.97
CA GLY A 348 0.76 28.52 8.87
C GLY A 348 1.34 27.18 9.34
N GLN A 349 0.60 26.07 9.22
CA GLN A 349 1.06 24.73 9.60
C GLN A 349 2.30 24.32 8.80
N LYS A 350 3.24 23.64 9.46
CA LYS A 350 4.34 22.94 8.78
C LYS A 350 3.94 21.51 8.47
N VAL A 351 4.18 21.07 7.24
CA VAL A 351 3.77 19.76 6.74
C VAL A 351 4.88 19.11 5.92
N ARG A 352 4.78 17.79 5.77
CA ARG A 352 5.68 16.97 4.95
C ARG A 352 4.93 15.78 4.39
N PHE A 353 5.15 15.45 3.12
CA PHE A 353 4.46 14.31 2.47
C PHE A 353 4.95 12.94 2.95
N GLY A 354 6.22 12.86 3.36
CA GLY A 354 6.82 11.67 3.95
C GLY A 354 7.17 10.53 2.99
N SER A 355 6.75 10.60 1.73
CA SER A 355 7.31 9.78 0.65
C SER A 355 7.83 10.66 -0.47
N TYR A 356 8.54 10.06 -1.41
CA TYR A 356 8.71 10.72 -2.70
C TYR A 356 7.33 11.08 -3.26
N THR A 357 7.23 12.30 -3.77
CA THR A 357 5.96 12.88 -4.18
C THR A 357 6.10 13.39 -5.60
N SER A 358 5.48 12.66 -6.53
CA SER A 358 5.42 13.05 -7.94
C SER A 358 4.58 14.30 -8.12
N THR A 359 5.14 15.29 -8.80
CA THR A 359 4.47 16.55 -9.15
C THR A 359 4.80 16.91 -10.58
N THR A 360 4.12 17.89 -11.14
CA THR A 360 4.32 18.31 -12.52
C THR A 360 4.47 19.82 -12.61
N ALA A 361 5.27 20.30 -13.55
CA ALA A 361 5.31 21.72 -13.91
C ALA A 361 4.04 22.16 -14.68
N ASN A 362 3.29 21.20 -15.24
CA ASN A 362 2.08 21.44 -16.02
C ASN A 362 0.82 21.27 -15.15
N ARG A 363 0.11 22.37 -14.90
CA ARG A 363 -1.12 22.34 -14.10
C ARG A 363 -2.21 21.43 -14.67
N GLN A 364 -2.32 21.34 -16.00
CA GLN A 364 -3.34 20.52 -16.66
C GLN A 364 -3.12 19.02 -16.38
N VAL A 365 -1.86 18.58 -16.41
CA VAL A 365 -1.49 17.20 -16.04
C VAL A 365 -1.92 16.92 -14.59
N ALA A 366 -1.67 17.84 -13.66
CA ALA A 366 -2.12 17.68 -12.28
C ALA A 366 -3.65 17.61 -12.15
N ASP A 367 -4.40 18.37 -12.95
CA ASP A 367 -5.88 18.34 -12.95
C ASP A 367 -6.43 16.98 -13.39
N GLU A 368 -5.80 16.33 -14.37
CA GLU A 368 -6.15 14.97 -14.82
C GLU A 368 -6.00 13.93 -13.70
N PHE A 369 -4.98 14.06 -12.84
CA PHE A 369 -4.78 13.18 -11.69
C PHE A 369 -5.77 13.41 -10.54
N ARG A 370 -6.35 14.62 -10.43
CA ARG A 370 -7.35 14.92 -9.40
C ARG A 370 -8.62 14.11 -9.61
N LYS A 371 -9.05 13.88 -10.86
CA LYS A 371 -10.20 13.05 -11.30
C LYS A 371 -11.59 13.41 -10.74
N THR A 372 -11.71 14.00 -9.55
CA THR A 372 -12.96 14.28 -8.85
C THR A 372 -12.99 15.70 -8.30
N SER A 373 -14.18 16.29 -8.15
CA SER A 373 -14.36 17.60 -7.49
C SER A 373 -13.99 17.57 -6.00
N GLU A 374 -14.06 16.39 -5.38
CA GLU A 374 -13.74 16.16 -3.96
C GLU A 374 -12.23 15.95 -3.71
N GLY A 375 -11.45 15.71 -4.76
CA GLY A 375 -10.00 15.59 -4.68
C GLY A 375 -9.32 16.92 -4.35
N THR A 376 -8.08 16.84 -3.85
CA THR A 376 -7.26 18.02 -3.52
C THR A 376 -6.28 18.34 -4.63
N GLN A 377 -6.13 19.62 -4.94
CA GLN A 377 -5.04 20.14 -5.76
C GLN A 377 -4.00 20.83 -4.87
N PHE A 378 -2.74 20.44 -5.00
CA PHE A 378 -1.63 21.11 -4.34
C PHE A 378 -0.94 22.06 -5.31
N VAL A 379 -0.67 23.28 -4.85
CA VAL A 379 0.22 24.25 -5.49
C VAL A 379 1.44 24.38 -4.58
N ILE A 380 2.59 23.95 -5.07
CA ILE A 380 3.76 23.71 -4.24
C ILE A 380 4.91 24.56 -4.75
N VAL A 381 5.48 25.41 -3.90
CA VAL A 381 6.79 26.02 -4.15
C VAL A 381 7.84 25.11 -3.54
N THR A 382 8.58 24.37 -4.37
CA THR A 382 9.68 23.50 -3.93
C THR A 382 11.03 24.18 -4.21
N LYS A 383 12.01 23.91 -3.36
CA LYS A 383 13.41 24.30 -3.56
C LYS A 383 14.34 23.12 -3.84
N ILE A 384 13.94 21.91 -3.45
CA ILE A 384 14.75 20.70 -3.63
C ILE A 384 14.12 19.61 -4.52
N GLY A 385 13.02 19.95 -5.20
CA GLY A 385 12.39 19.08 -6.20
C GLY A 385 13.22 18.91 -7.46
N ALA A 386 13.50 17.67 -7.83
CA ALA A 386 14.34 17.34 -8.98
C ALA A 386 13.50 17.24 -10.27
N PRO A 387 13.79 18.00 -11.33
CA PRO A 387 13.11 17.87 -12.61
C PRO A 387 13.57 16.60 -13.33
N ILE A 388 12.80 15.52 -13.22
CA ILE A 388 13.16 14.19 -13.73
C ILE A 388 12.61 13.91 -15.13
N LYS A 389 11.94 14.88 -15.76
CA LYS A 389 11.37 14.83 -17.12
C LYS A 389 12.19 14.01 -18.12
N MET A 390 13.50 14.27 -18.20
CA MET A 390 14.36 13.61 -19.19
C MET A 390 14.47 12.10 -18.98
N PHE A 391 14.40 11.64 -17.73
CA PHE A 391 14.60 10.24 -17.34
C PHE A 391 13.29 9.52 -17.00
N SER A 392 12.16 10.22 -17.06
CA SER A 392 10.85 9.64 -16.79
C SER A 392 10.42 8.69 -17.91
N ALA A 393 9.63 7.69 -17.55
CA ALA A 393 8.91 6.85 -18.49
C ALA A 393 7.88 7.67 -19.31
N PHE A 394 7.44 8.82 -18.78
CA PHE A 394 6.44 9.73 -19.36
C PHE A 394 6.97 11.19 -19.37
N PRO A 395 7.91 11.56 -20.26
CA PRO A 395 8.47 12.91 -20.32
C PRO A 395 7.45 14.03 -20.53
N GLU A 396 6.31 13.73 -21.14
CA GLU A 396 5.18 14.63 -21.35
C GLU A 396 4.52 15.12 -20.05
N GLU A 397 4.66 14.37 -18.95
CA GLU A 397 4.11 14.76 -17.65
C GLU A 397 4.93 15.89 -16.98
N GLU A 398 6.10 16.24 -17.52
CA GLU A 398 7.00 17.26 -16.97
C GLU A 398 7.27 17.07 -15.48
N GLU A 399 7.53 15.82 -15.10
CA GLU A 399 7.60 15.43 -13.70
C GLU A 399 8.75 16.11 -12.96
N VAL A 400 8.41 16.68 -11.81
CA VAL A 400 9.32 17.14 -10.77
C VAL A 400 9.09 16.27 -9.55
N LEU A 401 10.13 15.56 -9.12
CA LEU A 401 10.05 14.64 -8.01
C LEU A 401 10.48 15.31 -6.71
N LEU A 402 9.57 15.38 -5.75
CA LEU A 402 9.83 15.96 -4.43
C LEU A 402 10.34 14.90 -3.47
N PRO A 403 11.43 15.15 -2.72
CA PRO A 403 11.96 14.19 -1.77
C PRO A 403 11.11 14.10 -0.48
N PRO A 404 11.17 12.98 0.25
CA PRO A 404 10.33 12.74 1.43
C PRO A 404 10.64 13.65 2.62
N TYR A 405 11.80 14.30 2.64
CA TYR A 405 12.28 15.15 3.75
C TYR A 405 12.06 16.65 3.53
N GLU A 406 11.49 17.09 2.40
CA GLU A 406 11.18 18.51 2.22
C GLU A 406 10.01 18.93 3.12
N ILE A 407 10.22 20.01 3.89
CA ILE A 407 9.22 20.57 4.80
C ILE A 407 8.62 21.81 4.16
N TYR A 408 7.30 21.93 4.26
CA TYR A 408 6.56 23.03 3.67
C TYR A 408 5.72 23.74 4.71
N ARG A 409 5.52 25.04 4.52
CA ARG A 409 4.54 25.82 5.27
C ARG A 409 3.29 26.04 4.41
N ILE A 410 2.12 25.79 4.98
CA ILE A 410 0.84 26.11 4.34
C ILE A 410 0.65 27.63 4.34
N HIS A 411 0.42 28.21 3.17
CA HIS A 411 0.21 29.65 3.00
C HIS A 411 -1.25 30.02 2.76
N ARG A 412 -1.98 29.17 2.03
CA ARG A 412 -3.36 29.44 1.65
C ARG A 412 -4.11 28.13 1.42
N ILE A 413 -5.38 28.12 1.79
CA ILE A 413 -6.31 27.02 1.52
C ILE A 413 -7.54 27.63 0.85
N GLU A 414 -7.97 27.00 -0.25
CA GLU A 414 -9.23 27.28 -0.93
C GLU A 414 -10.12 26.06 -0.74
N GLU A 415 -11.35 26.24 -0.27
CA GLU A 415 -12.23 25.11 0.09
C GLU A 415 -13.08 24.61 -1.10
N SER A 416 -13.24 25.42 -2.15
CA SER A 416 -14.11 25.08 -3.29
C SER A 416 -13.64 25.77 -4.58
N PRO A 417 -12.87 25.07 -5.44
CA PRO A 417 -12.34 23.71 -5.26
C PRO A 417 -11.30 23.61 -4.12
N SER A 418 -11.12 22.40 -3.57
CA SER A 418 -10.05 22.13 -2.57
C SER A 418 -8.67 22.34 -3.18
N VAL A 419 -8.02 23.46 -2.84
CA VAL A 419 -6.65 23.80 -3.26
C VAL A 419 -5.82 24.18 -2.05
N ILE A 420 -4.68 23.51 -1.86
CA ILE A 420 -3.75 23.78 -0.77
C ILE A 420 -2.45 24.36 -1.36
N HIS A 421 -2.09 25.56 -0.92
CA HIS A 421 -0.87 26.25 -1.32
C HIS A 421 0.18 26.11 -0.24
N LEU A 422 1.33 25.57 -0.59
CA LEU A 422 2.42 25.33 0.34
C LEU A 422 3.77 25.72 -0.26
N ALA A 423 4.69 26.22 0.58
CA ALA A 423 6.02 26.62 0.15
C ALA A 423 7.10 25.99 1.04
N SER A 424 8.19 25.58 0.41
CA SER A 424 9.37 25.03 1.08
C SER A 424 9.89 26.01 2.13
N VAL A 425 10.21 25.50 3.31
CA VAL A 425 10.75 26.31 4.42
C VAL A 425 12.27 26.41 4.40
N PHE A 426 12.93 25.81 3.40
CA PHE A 426 14.38 25.77 3.34
C PHE A 426 14.97 27.06 2.77
N GLU A 427 16.11 27.46 3.32
CA GLU A 427 16.91 28.57 2.84
C GLU A 427 17.91 28.11 1.78
N ASP A 428 18.48 29.07 1.03
CA ASP A 428 19.37 28.75 -0.09
C ASP A 428 20.67 28.06 0.36
N ASP A 429 21.12 28.33 1.59
CA ASP A 429 22.28 27.69 2.21
C ASP A 429 22.07 26.18 2.47
N PHE A 430 20.85 25.80 2.86
CA PHE A 430 20.42 24.42 3.01
C PHE A 430 20.44 23.74 1.66
N VAL A 431 19.88 24.38 0.63
CA VAL A 431 19.81 23.83 -0.74
C VAL A 431 21.22 23.60 -1.28
N ASP A 432 22.14 24.55 -1.09
CA ASP A 432 23.53 24.44 -1.54
C ASP A 432 24.27 23.27 -0.87
N ARG A 433 24.07 23.06 0.43
CA ARG A 433 24.63 21.89 1.14
C ARG A 433 23.95 20.59 0.73
N TYR A 434 22.63 20.61 0.52
CA TYR A 434 21.90 19.45 0.04
C TYR A 434 22.43 18.98 -1.33
N VAL A 435 22.61 19.88 -2.29
CA VAL A 435 23.09 19.50 -3.63
C VAL A 435 24.55 19.08 -3.65
N ALA A 436 25.38 19.60 -2.74
CA ALA A 436 26.81 19.26 -2.69
C ALA A 436 27.05 17.78 -2.33
N ASP A 437 26.46 17.31 -1.24
CA ASP A 437 26.72 15.97 -0.70
C ASP A 437 25.53 15.36 0.05
N GLY A 438 24.41 16.09 0.16
CA GLY A 438 23.21 15.64 0.84
C GLY A 438 23.31 15.62 2.37
N ASN A 439 24.35 16.23 2.97
CA ASN A 439 24.51 16.31 4.43
C ASN A 439 23.35 17.06 5.12
N ALA A 440 22.67 17.94 4.40
CA ALA A 440 21.53 18.69 4.90
C ALA A 440 20.30 17.82 5.23
N VAL A 441 20.24 16.55 4.76
CA VAL A 441 19.11 15.64 5.05
C VAL A 441 18.96 15.40 6.56
N TYR A 442 20.06 15.30 7.31
CA TYR A 442 20.01 15.13 8.76
C TYR A 442 19.38 16.34 9.46
N GLU A 443 19.69 17.55 8.99
CA GLU A 443 19.12 18.78 9.53
C GLU A 443 17.64 18.92 9.21
N ALA A 444 17.20 18.58 7.99
CA ALA A 444 15.78 18.54 7.65
C ALA A 444 15.00 17.62 8.61
N ASN A 445 15.59 16.49 9.00
CA ASN A 445 14.95 15.56 9.94
C ASN A 445 14.87 16.14 11.36
N ASN A 446 15.92 16.81 11.80
CA ASN A 446 15.90 17.50 13.09
C ASN A 446 14.92 18.67 13.11
N MET A 447 14.76 19.38 11.99
CA MET A 447 13.73 20.41 11.85
C MET A 447 12.32 19.82 11.98
N ALA A 448 12.06 18.63 11.43
CA ALA A 448 10.77 17.97 11.59
C ALA A 448 10.50 17.53 13.05
N LYS A 449 11.52 17.07 13.78
CA LYS A 449 11.35 16.64 15.19
C LYS A 449 11.13 17.78 16.19
N ASN A 450 11.54 18.99 15.83
CA ASN A 450 11.50 20.18 16.70
C ASN A 450 10.48 21.24 16.23
N ALA A 451 9.67 20.93 15.21
CA ALA A 451 8.65 21.81 14.64
C ALA A 451 7.29 21.56 15.29
#